data_AF-A0A177EQ27-F1
#
_entry.id   AF-A0A177EQ27-F1
#
_cell.length_a   1.000
_cell.length_b   1.000
_cell.length_c   1.000
_cell.angle_alpha   90.00
_cell.angle_beta   90.00
_cell.angle_gamma   90.00
#
_symmetry.space_group_name_H-M   'P 1'
#
loop_
_entity.id
_entity.type
_entity.pdbx_description
1 polymer ?
#
loop_
_entity_poly.entity_id
_entity_poly.type
_entity_poly.pdbx_seq_one_letter_code
_entity_poly.pdbx_strand_id
1 'polypeptide(L)'
;MAATYSSYQKWGAHPFPELPPILPSQKHLLAIRTSALKAGEKDDILKIIDASYVTSYNRLARDRPTILVPGSSPRWAPLVHAPALKQDRGTYFRDKNASQYAPYPTEPGVRAIFTMKPDFDGQEVDVFACGNTMGSLLAFIGERDRTFRFVAERWESRCS
;
A
#
# COMPACT_ATOMS: atom_id res chain seq x y z
N MET A 1 8.31 44.08 -1.34
CA MET A 1 7.06 43.94 -0.57
C MET A 1 6.96 42.50 -0.12
N ALA A 2 7.14 42.25 1.18
CA ALA A 2 7.03 40.93 1.76
C ALA A 2 5.54 40.53 1.79
N ALA A 3 5.20 39.40 1.18
CA ALA A 3 3.93 38.72 1.43
C ALA A 3 4.28 37.44 2.20
N THR A 4 3.90 37.45 3.47
CA THR A 4 4.11 36.38 4.44
C THR A 4 3.28 35.15 4.06
N TYR A 5 3.92 33.98 4.15
CA TYR A 5 3.24 32.68 4.10
C TYR A 5 2.23 32.59 5.24
N SER A 6 0.94 32.42 4.91
CA SER A 6 -0.09 32.08 5.89
C SER A 6 -1.22 31.29 5.23
N SER A 7 -1.08 29.97 5.31
CA SER A 7 -2.06 29.03 5.85
C SER A 7 -1.93 27.69 5.11
N TYR A 8 -1.24 26.76 5.78
CA TYR A 8 -1.66 25.37 5.72
C TYR A 8 -3.17 25.36 5.93
N GLN A 9 -3.95 25.02 4.91
CA GLN A 9 -5.35 24.69 5.13
C GLN A 9 -5.35 23.54 6.13
N LYS A 10 -5.76 23.84 7.36
CA LYS A 10 -6.15 22.85 8.36
C LYS A 10 -7.07 21.89 7.61
N TRP A 11 -6.66 20.63 7.52
CA TRP A 11 -7.59 19.57 7.23
C TRP A 11 -8.73 19.77 8.21
N GLY A 12 -9.89 20.22 7.71
CA GLY A 12 -11.08 20.30 8.53
C GLY A 12 -11.26 18.94 9.19
N ALA A 13 -11.73 18.93 10.43
CA ALA A 13 -12.15 17.74 11.14
C ALA A 13 -13.33 17.09 10.39
N HIS A 14 -13.07 16.53 9.21
CA HIS A 14 -13.88 15.46 8.71
C HIS A 14 -13.66 14.33 9.70
N PRO A 15 -14.71 13.81 10.37
CA PRO A 15 -14.53 12.60 11.16
C PRO A 15 -13.87 11.59 10.22
N PHE A 16 -12.70 11.10 10.63
CA PHE A 16 -12.08 9.98 9.94
C PHE A 16 -13.19 8.94 9.73
N PRO A 17 -13.36 8.39 8.51
CA PRO A 17 -14.36 7.37 8.30
C PRO A 17 -14.15 6.32 9.39
N GLU A 18 -15.15 6.19 10.26
CA GLU A 18 -15.09 5.30 11.39
C GLU A 18 -14.74 3.93 10.83
N LEU A 19 -13.71 3.29 11.40
CA LEU A 19 -13.35 1.97 10.91
C LEU A 19 -14.61 1.10 10.94
N PRO A 20 -14.87 0.27 9.90
CA PRO A 20 -16.04 -0.60 9.93
C PRO A 20 -16.08 -1.33 11.27
N PRO A 21 -17.24 -1.54 11.89
CA PRO A 21 -17.29 -2.21 13.19
C PRO A 21 -16.54 -3.54 13.11
N ILE A 22 -15.86 -3.91 14.20
CA ILE A 22 -15.22 -5.22 14.31
C ILE A 22 -16.32 -6.25 14.11
N LEU A 23 -16.16 -7.16 13.15
CA LEU A 23 -17.16 -8.22 12.93
C LEU A 23 -17.25 -9.08 14.20
N PRO A 24 -18.42 -9.66 14.54
CA PRO A 24 -18.55 -10.53 15.71
C PRO A 24 -17.55 -11.71 15.75
N SER A 25 -17.02 -12.11 14.59
CA SER A 25 -16.00 -13.14 14.44
C SER A 25 -14.56 -12.67 14.64
N GLN A 26 -14.31 -11.36 14.68
CA GLN A 26 -12.98 -10.76 14.82
C GLN A 26 -12.67 -10.53 16.30
N LYS A 27 -11.67 -11.24 16.83
CA LYS A 27 -11.16 -11.05 18.18
C LYS A 27 -10.09 -9.97 18.18
N HIS A 28 -10.26 -8.93 18.99
CA HIS A 28 -9.18 -7.96 19.24
C HIS A 28 -8.01 -8.68 19.94
N LEU A 29 -6.87 -8.78 19.25
CA LEU A 29 -5.71 -9.53 19.75
C LEU A 29 -4.77 -8.64 20.56
N LEU A 30 -4.43 -7.46 20.05
CA LEU A 30 -3.39 -6.60 20.62
C LEU A 30 -3.63 -5.14 20.24
N ALA A 31 -3.46 -4.24 21.21
CA ALA A 31 -3.37 -2.81 20.97
C ALA A 31 -1.94 -2.33 21.27
N ILE A 32 -1.25 -1.83 20.25
CA ILE A 32 0.09 -1.26 20.39
C ILE A 32 -0.06 0.26 20.43
N ARG A 33 0.24 0.85 21.58
CA ARG A 33 0.31 2.31 21.70
C ARG A 33 1.65 2.79 21.16
N THR A 34 1.69 3.96 20.53
CA THR A 34 2.94 4.60 20.10
C THR A 34 3.94 4.72 21.25
N SER A 35 3.46 5.01 22.47
CA SER A 35 4.27 5.05 23.69
C SER A 35 4.93 3.72 24.08
N ALA A 36 4.43 2.60 23.57
CA ALA A 36 5.00 1.26 23.80
C ALA A 36 6.05 0.89 22.73
N LEU A 37 6.18 1.69 21.66
CA LEU A 37 7.23 1.51 20.67
C LEU A 37 8.56 1.98 21.26
N LYS A 38 9.56 1.11 21.23
CA LYS A 38 10.93 1.48 21.55
C LYS A 38 11.55 2.06 20.28
N ALA A 39 12.22 3.22 20.39
CA ALA A 39 13.13 3.64 19.34
C ALA A 39 14.23 2.57 19.21
N GLY A 40 14.63 2.26 17.98
CA GLY A 40 15.79 1.40 17.75
C GLY A 40 17.01 1.97 18.46
N GLU A 41 17.94 1.10 18.88
CA GLU A 41 19.20 1.56 19.45
C GLU A 41 19.93 2.44 18.44
N LYS A 42 20.59 3.50 18.92
CA LYS A 42 21.17 4.56 18.10
C LYS A 42 22.21 4.07 17.07
N ASP A 43 22.76 2.87 17.29
CA ASP A 43 23.80 2.25 16.47
C ASP A 43 23.27 1.25 15.42
N ASP A 44 21.99 0.88 15.47
CA ASP A 44 21.38 0.09 14.39
C ASP A 44 21.04 1.03 13.23
N ILE A 45 21.94 1.08 12.25
CA ILE A 45 21.70 1.84 11.03
C ILE A 45 20.61 1.11 10.23
N LEU A 46 19.35 1.48 10.44
CA LEU A 46 18.19 1.01 9.68
C LEU A 46 18.34 1.46 8.22
N LYS A 47 18.77 0.54 7.36
CA LYS A 47 18.96 0.75 5.92
C LYS A 47 18.06 -0.18 5.13
N ILE A 48 17.54 0.35 4.02
CA ILE A 48 17.04 -0.48 2.94
C ILE A 48 18.28 -0.93 2.15
N ILE A 49 18.62 -2.21 2.26
CA ILE A 49 19.73 -2.85 1.54
C ILE A 49 19.18 -3.86 0.55
N ASP A 50 19.98 -4.20 -0.46
CA ASP A 50 19.71 -5.29 -1.42
C ASP A 50 18.34 -5.21 -2.10
N ALA A 51 17.85 -3.99 -2.34
CA ALA A 51 16.61 -3.74 -3.04
C ALA A 51 16.70 -4.26 -4.48
N SER A 52 15.88 -5.25 -4.81
CA SER A 52 15.88 -5.89 -6.12
C SER A 52 14.51 -5.87 -6.78
N TYR A 53 14.52 -5.85 -8.10
CA TYR A 53 13.30 -5.96 -8.88
C TYR A 53 12.83 -7.43 -8.93
N VAL A 54 11.62 -7.67 -8.39
CA VAL A 54 11.02 -9.02 -8.37
C VAL A 54 10.11 -9.27 -9.56
N THR A 55 9.12 -8.40 -9.80
CA THR A 55 8.15 -8.51 -10.90
C THR A 55 7.41 -7.20 -11.14
N SER A 56 6.65 -7.13 -12.24
CA SER A 56 5.70 -6.05 -12.54
C SER A 56 4.46 -6.62 -13.22
N TYR A 57 3.34 -5.92 -13.09
CA TYR A 57 2.13 -6.25 -13.85
C TYR A 57 1.30 -5.00 -14.12
N ASN A 58 0.50 -5.04 -15.18
CA ASN A 58 -0.63 -4.12 -15.36
C ASN A 58 -1.93 -4.91 -15.30
N ARG A 59 -3.00 -4.31 -14.77
CA ARG A 59 -4.36 -4.83 -14.97
C ARG A 59 -4.92 -4.31 -16.28
N LEU A 60 -5.61 -5.16 -17.03
CA LEU A 60 -6.31 -4.79 -18.25
C LEU A 60 -7.80 -4.57 -17.93
N ALA A 61 -8.39 -3.53 -18.51
CA ALA A 61 -9.83 -3.28 -18.43
C ALA A 61 -10.57 -4.30 -19.33
N ARG A 62 -10.88 -5.47 -18.76
CA ARG A 62 -11.56 -6.60 -19.39
C ARG A 62 -12.64 -7.13 -18.45
N ASP A 63 -13.65 -7.80 -19.00
CA ASP A 63 -14.76 -8.38 -18.22
C ASP A 63 -14.30 -9.46 -17.23
N ARG A 64 -13.14 -10.08 -17.50
CA ARG A 64 -12.49 -11.04 -16.61
C ARG A 64 -11.23 -10.41 -15.99
N PRO A 65 -10.95 -10.63 -14.69
CA PRO A 65 -9.72 -10.17 -14.04
C PRO A 65 -8.48 -10.66 -14.81
N THR A 66 -7.86 -9.76 -15.56
CA THR A 66 -6.75 -10.09 -16.48
C THR A 66 -5.56 -9.21 -16.16
N ILE A 67 -4.39 -9.82 -16.03
CA ILE A 67 -3.12 -9.10 -15.88
C ILE A 67 -2.20 -9.35 -17.07
N LEU A 68 -1.39 -8.34 -17.37
CA LEU A 68 -0.26 -8.43 -18.29
C LEU A 68 1.03 -8.52 -17.45
N VAL A 69 1.86 -9.51 -17.75
CA VAL A 69 3.13 -9.77 -17.05
C VAL A 69 4.25 -10.00 -18.08
N PRO A 70 5.39 -9.30 -18.01
CA PRO A 70 5.64 -8.15 -17.13
C PRO A 70 4.77 -6.96 -17.54
N GLY A 71 4.37 -6.17 -16.55
CA GLY A 71 3.77 -4.87 -16.80
C GLY A 71 4.81 -3.82 -17.15
N SER A 72 4.39 -2.79 -17.87
CA SER A 72 5.17 -1.56 -18.09
C SER A 72 4.27 -0.35 -17.96
N SER A 73 4.80 0.71 -17.35
CA SER A 73 4.13 2.01 -17.45
C SER A 73 4.27 2.53 -18.88
N PRO A 74 3.30 3.33 -19.37
CA PRO A 74 3.52 4.11 -20.58
C PRO A 74 4.81 4.92 -20.45
N ARG A 75 5.59 4.97 -21.53
CA ARG A 75 6.80 5.80 -21.57
C ARG A 75 6.41 7.22 -21.21
N TRP A 76 7.14 7.83 -20.28
CA TRP A 76 6.94 9.22 -19.92
C TRP A 76 7.11 10.09 -21.18
N ALA A 77 6.01 10.71 -21.60
CA ALA A 77 5.96 11.61 -22.73
C ALA A 77 5.43 12.95 -22.19
N PRO A 78 6.31 13.82 -21.64
CA PRO A 78 5.88 15.08 -21.10
C PRO A 78 5.29 15.94 -22.23
N LEU A 79 4.22 16.65 -21.92
CA LEU A 79 3.69 17.65 -22.84
C LEU A 79 4.72 18.77 -23.03
N VAL A 80 4.84 19.26 -24.26
CA VAL A 80 5.71 20.42 -24.59
C VAL A 80 5.32 21.67 -23.80
N HIS A 81 4.03 21.77 -23.44
CA HIS A 81 3.49 22.81 -22.57
C HIS A 81 2.76 22.14 -21.40
N ALA A 82 2.90 22.69 -20.19
CA ALA A 82 2.23 22.20 -18.99
C ALA A 82 0.96 23.01 -18.72
N PRO A 83 -0.21 22.67 -19.31
CA PRO A 83 -1.44 23.36 -19.01
C PRO A 83 -1.83 23.14 -17.54
N ALA A 84 -2.48 24.12 -16.94
CA ALA A 84 -3.07 23.95 -15.62
C ALA A 84 -4.13 22.83 -15.68
N LEU A 85 -3.89 21.75 -14.94
CA LEU A 85 -4.83 20.63 -14.85
C LEU A 85 -6.03 21.06 -14.01
N LYS A 86 -7.23 20.71 -14.49
CA LYS A 86 -8.43 20.83 -13.66
C LYS A 86 -8.31 19.82 -12.52
N GLN A 87 -8.79 20.21 -11.34
CA GLN A 87 -8.90 19.27 -10.22
C GLN A 87 -9.71 18.05 -10.63
N ASP A 88 -9.26 16.87 -10.21
CA ASP A 88 -9.94 15.60 -10.45
C ASP A 88 -11.41 15.67 -10.03
N ARG A 89 -12.30 15.10 -10.85
CA ARG A 89 -13.75 15.07 -10.61
C ARG A 89 -14.22 13.62 -10.59
N GLY A 90 -14.79 13.18 -9.47
CA GLY A 90 -15.41 11.87 -9.32
C GLY A 90 -14.96 11.13 -8.06
N THR A 91 -15.46 9.91 -7.91
CA THR A 91 -15.06 9.00 -6.84
C THR A 91 -13.92 8.11 -7.34
N TYR A 92 -12.78 8.20 -6.68
CA TYR A 92 -11.61 7.39 -7.00
C TYR A 92 -11.33 6.43 -5.85
N PHE A 93 -11.06 5.17 -6.19
CA PHE A 93 -10.63 4.20 -5.21
C PHE A 93 -9.16 4.42 -4.87
N ARG A 94 -8.89 4.62 -3.58
CA ARG A 94 -7.53 4.73 -3.04
C ARG A 94 -6.73 3.44 -3.24
N ASP A 95 -7.39 2.29 -3.05
CA ASP A 95 -6.84 0.98 -3.35
C ASP A 95 -7.54 0.40 -4.58
N LYS A 96 -6.89 0.55 -5.75
CA LYS A 96 -7.40 0.00 -7.01
C LYS A 96 -7.41 -1.54 -7.02
N ASN A 97 -6.55 -2.19 -6.24
CA ASN A 97 -6.49 -3.65 -6.19
C ASN A 97 -7.67 -4.21 -5.41
N ALA A 98 -7.95 -3.65 -4.23
CA ALA A 98 -9.11 -4.02 -3.43
C ALA A 98 -10.43 -3.60 -4.09
N SER A 99 -10.48 -2.49 -4.83
CA SER A 99 -11.72 -2.07 -5.48
C SER A 99 -12.11 -2.93 -6.68
N GLN A 100 -11.14 -3.49 -7.40
CA GLN A 100 -11.39 -4.24 -8.63
C GLN A 100 -11.43 -5.75 -8.42
N TYR A 101 -10.76 -6.25 -7.37
CA TYR A 101 -10.76 -7.68 -7.03
C TYR A 101 -10.70 -7.84 -5.52
N ALA A 102 -11.78 -7.40 -4.86
CA ALA A 102 -11.92 -7.36 -3.41
C ALA A 102 -11.64 -8.68 -2.68
N PRO A 103 -12.00 -9.87 -3.23
CA PRO A 103 -11.73 -11.13 -2.53
C PRO A 103 -10.24 -11.47 -2.41
N TYR A 104 -9.43 -11.10 -3.42
CA TYR A 104 -8.01 -11.44 -3.46
C TYR A 104 -7.15 -10.28 -4.03
N PRO A 105 -7.05 -9.15 -3.31
CA PRO A 105 -6.40 -7.94 -3.81
C PRO A 105 -4.90 -8.15 -4.14
N THR A 106 -4.26 -9.10 -3.46
CA THR A 106 -2.83 -9.43 -3.58
C THR A 106 -2.52 -10.52 -4.59
N GLU A 107 -3.50 -11.38 -4.94
CA GLU A 107 -3.31 -12.54 -5.82
C GLU A 107 -2.59 -12.17 -7.13
N PRO A 108 -2.92 -11.06 -7.82
CA PRO A 108 -2.26 -10.74 -9.08
C PRO A 108 -0.78 -10.39 -8.96
N GLY A 109 -0.36 -9.86 -7.81
CA GLY A 109 1.06 -9.66 -7.52
C GLY A 109 1.78 -11.01 -7.38
N VAL A 110 1.20 -11.93 -6.62
CA VAL A 110 1.75 -13.29 -6.44
C VAL A 110 1.82 -14.03 -7.77
N ARG A 111 0.74 -14.01 -8.57
CA ARG A 111 0.74 -14.61 -9.91
C ARG A 111 1.82 -14.02 -10.82
N ALA A 112 2.04 -12.70 -10.77
CA ALA A 112 3.05 -12.04 -11.57
C ALA A 112 4.49 -12.47 -11.18
N ILE A 113 4.74 -12.77 -9.90
CA ILE A 113 6.03 -13.30 -9.44
C ILE A 113 6.29 -14.65 -10.11
N PHE A 114 5.40 -15.63 -9.89
CA PHE A 114 5.59 -17.00 -10.40
C PHE A 114 5.46 -17.11 -11.93
N THR A 115 4.78 -16.17 -12.58
CA THR A 115 4.77 -16.10 -14.05
C THR A 115 6.14 -15.70 -14.61
N MET A 116 6.82 -14.76 -13.96
CA MET A 116 8.11 -14.23 -14.44
C MET A 116 9.32 -14.98 -13.88
N LYS A 117 9.17 -15.56 -12.69
CA LYS A 117 10.19 -16.33 -11.96
C LYS A 117 9.53 -17.61 -11.42
N PRO A 118 9.38 -18.66 -12.23
CA PRO A 118 8.74 -19.91 -11.81
C PRO A 118 9.43 -20.58 -10.62
N ASP A 119 10.76 -20.44 -10.53
CA ASP A 119 11.60 -21.01 -9.47
C ASP A 119 11.78 -20.06 -8.27
N PHE A 120 10.96 -19.02 -8.14
CA PHE A 120 11.03 -18.10 -7.01
C PHE A 120 10.73 -18.82 -5.70
N ASP A 121 11.67 -18.78 -4.74
CA ASP A 121 11.44 -19.35 -3.42
C ASP A 121 10.58 -18.40 -2.58
N GLY A 122 9.29 -18.71 -2.48
CA GLY A 122 8.35 -17.97 -1.64
C GLY A 122 8.59 -18.14 -0.13
N GLN A 123 9.36 -19.15 0.29
CA GLN A 123 9.64 -19.39 1.71
C GLN A 123 10.66 -18.39 2.29
N GLU A 124 11.49 -17.76 1.45
CA GLU A 124 12.43 -16.71 1.88
C GLU A 124 11.73 -15.36 2.15
N VAL A 125 10.43 -15.23 1.87
CA VAL A 125 9.68 -13.98 2.07
C VAL A 125 9.02 -13.97 3.45
N ASP A 126 9.59 -13.19 4.39
CA ASP A 126 9.02 -13.03 5.73
C ASP A 126 7.69 -12.26 5.73
N VAL A 127 7.57 -11.24 4.89
CA VAL A 127 6.41 -10.33 4.84
C VAL A 127 6.07 -9.99 3.40
N PHE A 128 4.82 -10.26 3.02
CA PHE A 128 4.25 -9.79 1.75
C PHE A 128 3.12 -8.81 2.01
N ALA A 129 3.27 -7.57 1.53
CA ALA A 129 2.30 -6.50 1.76
C ALA A 129 2.22 -5.56 0.56
N CYS A 130 1.10 -4.85 0.43
CA CYS A 130 0.98 -3.76 -0.54
C CYS A 130 1.59 -2.46 0.01
N GLY A 131 2.00 -1.56 -0.88
CA GLY A 131 2.57 -0.26 -0.51
C GLY A 131 1.65 0.61 0.36
N ASN A 132 0.32 0.45 0.24
CA ASN A 132 -0.63 1.18 1.09
C ASN A 132 -0.56 0.72 2.55
N THR A 133 -0.42 -0.59 2.82
CA THR A 133 -0.26 -1.13 4.18
C THR A 133 1.05 -0.64 4.80
N MET A 134 2.16 -0.81 4.09
CA MET A 134 3.48 -0.36 4.55
C MET A 134 3.52 1.17 4.78
N GLY A 135 2.92 1.95 3.88
CA GLY A 135 2.82 3.40 4.02
C GLY A 135 1.93 3.83 5.19
N SER A 136 0.91 3.04 5.55
CA SER A 136 0.06 3.31 6.72
C SER A 136 0.81 3.02 8.02
N LEU A 137 1.56 1.91 8.08
CA LEU A 137 2.44 1.58 9.21
C LEU A 137 3.53 2.65 9.42
N LEU A 138 4.16 3.11 8.33
CA LEU A 138 5.15 4.19 8.40
C LEU A 138 4.53 5.51 8.87
N ALA A 139 3.30 5.83 8.43
CA ALA A 139 2.59 7.02 8.88
C ALA A 139 2.24 6.96 10.38
N PHE A 140 1.86 5.78 10.87
CA PHE A 140 1.59 5.54 12.29
C PHE A 140 2.81 5.81 13.17
N ILE A 141 3.98 5.29 12.77
CA ILE A 141 5.24 5.54 13.49
C ILE A 141 5.63 7.02 13.44
N GLY A 142 5.40 7.68 12.30
CA GLY A 142 5.69 9.10 12.13
C GLY A 142 4.65 10.06 12.75
N GLU A 143 3.76 9.55 13.62
CA GLU A 143 2.70 10.31 14.30
C GLU A 143 1.81 11.14 13.35
N ARG A 144 1.69 10.70 12.09
CA ARG A 144 0.79 11.34 11.13
C ARG A 144 -0.60 10.79 11.40
N ASP A 145 -1.50 11.64 11.89
CA ASP A 145 -2.87 11.29 12.23
C ASP A 145 -3.61 10.67 11.03
N ARG A 146 -3.65 9.34 11.02
CA ARG A 146 -4.35 8.52 10.03
C ARG A 146 -4.82 7.23 10.69
N THR A 147 -6.12 7.10 10.84
CA THR A 147 -6.74 5.82 11.18
C THR A 147 -6.61 4.86 9.99
N PHE A 148 -6.21 3.61 10.24
CA PHE A 148 -6.09 2.58 9.21
C PHE A 148 -6.43 1.20 9.76
N ARG A 149 -6.80 0.28 8.87
CA ARG A 149 -7.02 -1.13 9.16
C ARG A 149 -6.50 -1.95 8.00
N PHE A 150 -5.88 -3.08 8.31
CA PHE A 150 -5.47 -4.09 7.34
C PHE A 150 -5.67 -5.48 7.96
N VAL A 151 -5.66 -6.50 7.11
CA VAL A 151 -5.69 -7.91 7.52
C VAL A 151 -4.27 -8.45 7.44
N ALA A 152 -3.88 -9.26 8.42
CA ALA A 152 -2.64 -10.02 8.39
C ALA A 152 -3.00 -11.50 8.47
N GLU A 153 -2.38 -12.30 7.61
CA GLU A 153 -2.53 -13.75 7.58
C GLU A 153 -1.14 -14.37 7.67
N ARG A 154 -1.00 -15.42 8.48
CA ARG A 154 0.21 -16.22 8.54
C ARG A 154 0.07 -17.35 7.54
N TRP A 155 0.96 -17.38 6.56
CA TRP A 155 1.06 -18.51 5.65
C TRP A 155 1.92 -19.61 6.28
N GLU A 156 1.41 -20.83 6.32
CA GLU A 156 2.19 -22.02 6.64
C GLU A 156 2.06 -22.99 5.48
N SER A 157 3.19 -23.46 4.96
CA SER A 157 3.22 -24.57 4.02
C SER A 157 2.66 -25.79 4.73
N ARG A 158 1.46 -26.24 4.33
CA ARG A 158 1.00 -27.57 4.71
C ARG A 158 1.87 -28.57 3.97
N CYS A 159 2.95 -29.01 4.60
CA CYS A 159 3.67 -30.20 4.14
C CYS A 159 2.68 -31.37 4.10
N SER A 160 2.54 -31.98 2.93
CA SER A 160 1.88 -33.29 2.74
C SER A 160 2.96 -34.35 2.72
#